data_AF-A0A6I9Y0S0-F1
#
_entry.id   AF-A0A6I9Y0S0-F1
#
_cell.length_a   1.000
_cell.length_b   1.000
_cell.length_c   1.000
_cell.angle_alpha   90.00
_cell.angle_beta   90.00
_cell.angle_gamma   90.00
#
_symmetry.space_group_name_H-M   'P 1'
#
loop_
_entity.id
_entity.type
_entity.pdbx_description
1 polymer ?
#
loop_
_entity_poly.entity_id
_entity_poly.type
_entity_poly.pdbx_seq_one_letter_code
_entity_poly.pdbx_strand_id
1 'polypeptide(L)'
;MLSPVAKKELEKAWGVKVFDRYTIVLHIFRCNAQTKEAKLQIALAELPLLRTNVRNEVAQLDQQRGGSRYIMGSGETFMEIQLRLLKEKEVKIQKALRKLKKNRSLLRKQRKKYEFPIISVMGYTNCGKTTLIKALTGDAKLQPRDQLFATLDITAHAGYLPSRLTVLYVDTIGFLSQLPHNLVESFSATLEDVACSDLILHVRDVSHPETSLQKKTVLSVLKNLNIPNHLLESIIEVHNKVDLVDRYQPTEQNAIVTSALLGHGLKELKEEIEERVLKGTGKKIMTIKINLSGPQLSWLYKEAVVQEVDVAPEDNTAKVRVIISDSALWKCKRLFPQSSYLS
;
A
#
# COMPACT_ATOMS: atom_id res chain seq x y z
N MET A 1 -17.35 -19.29 1.58
CA MET A 1 -16.55 -20.27 2.34
C MET A 1 -17.27 -21.58 2.29
N LEU A 2 -16.55 -22.67 2.02
CA LEU A 2 -17.15 -24.00 1.94
C LEU A 2 -17.51 -24.48 3.34
N SER A 3 -18.73 -25.03 3.53
CA SER A 3 -19.12 -25.54 4.85
C SER A 3 -18.23 -26.74 5.22
N PRO A 4 -17.90 -26.94 6.51
CA PRO A 4 -17.02 -28.04 6.89
C PRO A 4 -17.59 -29.42 6.57
N VAL A 5 -18.91 -29.54 6.58
CA VAL A 5 -19.64 -30.77 6.21
C VAL A 5 -19.47 -31.03 4.71
N ALA A 6 -19.76 -30.04 3.87
CA ALA A 6 -19.58 -30.16 2.42
C ALA A 6 -18.13 -30.47 2.05
N LYS A 7 -17.16 -29.89 2.78
CA LYS A 7 -15.74 -30.16 2.56
C LYS A 7 -15.43 -31.65 2.79
N LYS A 8 -15.89 -32.22 3.91
CA LYS A 8 -15.65 -33.63 4.23
C LYS A 8 -16.32 -34.59 3.25
N GLU A 9 -17.54 -34.26 2.80
CA GLU A 9 -18.25 -35.06 1.81
C GLU A 9 -17.48 -35.10 0.47
N LEU A 10 -16.99 -33.96 0.02
CA LEU A 10 -16.17 -33.86 -1.20
C LEU A 10 -14.82 -34.58 -1.04
N GLU A 11 -14.15 -34.43 0.11
CA GLU A 11 -12.89 -35.14 0.40
C GLU A 11 -13.08 -36.67 0.40
N LYS A 12 -14.19 -37.15 0.95
CA LYS A 12 -14.54 -38.58 0.95
C LYS A 12 -14.89 -39.09 -0.45
N ALA A 13 -15.63 -38.30 -1.22
CA ALA A 13 -16.06 -38.68 -2.57
C ALA A 13 -14.88 -38.71 -3.57
N TRP A 14 -13.94 -37.76 -3.46
CA TRP A 14 -12.82 -37.64 -4.41
C TRP A 14 -11.52 -38.27 -3.93
N GLY A 15 -11.42 -38.67 -2.66
CA GLY A 15 -10.19 -39.28 -2.10
C GLY A 15 -8.99 -38.32 -2.04
N VAL A 16 -9.21 -37.03 -2.23
CA VAL A 16 -8.18 -35.98 -2.21
C VAL A 16 -8.57 -34.85 -1.27
N LYS A 17 -7.57 -34.12 -0.78
CA LYS A 17 -7.78 -32.99 0.13
C LYS A 17 -8.42 -31.81 -0.60
N VAL A 18 -9.50 -31.26 -0.05
CA VAL A 18 -10.25 -30.16 -0.66
C VAL A 18 -9.90 -28.86 0.06
N PHE A 19 -9.49 -27.87 -0.72
CA PHE A 19 -9.16 -26.54 -0.21
C PHE A 19 -10.18 -25.52 -0.70
N ASP A 20 -10.77 -24.77 0.23
CA ASP A 20 -11.58 -23.61 -0.11
C ASP A 20 -10.67 -22.46 -0.55
N ARG A 21 -11.21 -21.53 -1.34
CA ARG A 21 -10.54 -20.31 -1.80
C ARG A 21 -9.88 -19.57 -0.64
N TYR A 22 -10.57 -19.47 0.51
CA TYR A 22 -10.00 -18.83 1.70
C TYR A 22 -8.73 -19.52 2.20
N THR A 23 -8.71 -20.85 2.26
CA THR A 23 -7.54 -21.63 2.70
C THR A 23 -6.39 -21.49 1.72
N ILE A 24 -6.66 -21.49 0.41
CA ILE A 24 -5.64 -21.29 -0.63
C ILE A 24 -5.01 -19.90 -0.49
N VAL A 25 -5.83 -18.86 -0.35
CA VAL A 25 -5.34 -17.47 -0.20
C VAL A 25 -4.49 -17.33 1.06
N LEU A 26 -4.93 -17.86 2.21
CA LEU A 26 -4.12 -17.87 3.43
C LEU A 26 -2.81 -18.62 3.25
N HIS A 27 -2.80 -19.71 2.50
CA HIS A 27 -1.59 -20.47 2.23
C HIS A 27 -0.59 -19.67 1.39
N ILE A 28 -1.06 -19.03 0.31
CA ILE A 28 -0.22 -18.14 -0.51
C ILE A 28 0.34 -17.01 0.36
N PHE A 29 -0.49 -16.45 1.24
CA PHE A 29 -0.03 -15.41 2.16
C PHE A 29 1.05 -15.89 3.10
N ARG A 30 0.88 -17.07 3.68
CA ARG A 30 1.86 -17.66 4.58
C ARG A 30 3.20 -17.88 3.89
N CYS A 31 3.20 -18.28 2.62
CA CYS A 31 4.41 -18.47 1.83
C CYS A 31 5.12 -17.14 1.52
N ASN A 32 4.37 -16.06 1.33
CA ASN A 32 4.94 -14.77 0.95
C ASN A 32 5.27 -13.87 2.16
N ALA A 33 4.83 -14.21 3.38
CA ALA A 33 4.97 -13.35 4.55
C ALA A 33 6.39 -13.37 5.13
N GLN A 34 7.11 -12.27 4.95
CA GLN A 34 8.48 -12.15 5.43
C GLN A 34 8.53 -11.43 6.78
N THR A 35 7.79 -10.33 6.94
CA THR A 35 7.82 -9.56 8.18
C THR A 35 7.09 -10.24 9.34
N LYS A 36 7.44 -9.83 10.57
CA LYS A 36 6.72 -10.24 11.78
C LYS A 36 5.27 -9.75 11.78
N GLU A 37 4.99 -8.60 11.18
CA GLU A 37 3.64 -8.03 11.12
C GLU A 37 2.74 -8.87 10.21
N ALA A 38 3.18 -9.16 8.99
CA ALA A 38 2.43 -10.01 8.06
C ALA A 38 2.18 -11.41 8.65
N LYS A 39 3.19 -12.01 9.30
CA LYS A 39 3.04 -13.31 9.98
C LYS A 39 1.97 -13.26 11.08
N LEU A 40 1.91 -12.18 11.86
CA LEU A 40 0.88 -12.01 12.90
C LEU A 40 -0.51 -11.78 12.31
N GLN A 41 -0.63 -11.03 11.22
CA GLN A 41 -1.90 -10.80 10.52
C GLN A 41 -2.45 -12.10 9.92
N ILE A 42 -1.59 -12.92 9.31
CA ILE A 42 -1.97 -14.23 8.78
C ILE A 42 -2.37 -15.18 9.90
N ALA A 43 -1.60 -15.23 10.99
CA ALA A 43 -1.96 -16.05 12.15
C ALA A 43 -3.31 -15.64 12.75
N LEU A 44 -3.64 -14.34 12.78
CA LEU A 44 -4.95 -13.85 13.20
C LEU A 44 -6.06 -14.36 12.25
N ALA A 45 -5.84 -14.26 10.94
CA ALA A 45 -6.78 -14.71 9.92
C ALA A 45 -6.94 -16.25 9.87
N GLU A 46 -5.98 -17.03 10.36
CA GLU A 46 -6.08 -18.48 10.48
C GLU A 46 -6.96 -18.94 11.66
N LEU A 47 -7.12 -18.13 12.73
CA LEU A 47 -7.86 -18.53 13.93
C LEU A 47 -9.32 -18.96 13.69
N PRO A 48 -10.12 -18.28 12.85
CA PRO A 48 -11.48 -18.74 12.52
C PRO A 48 -11.51 -20.14 11.88
N LEU A 49 -10.51 -20.47 11.05
CA LEU A 49 -10.40 -21.79 10.44
C LEU A 49 -10.06 -22.84 11.50
N LEU A 50 -9.10 -22.54 12.38
CA LEU A 50 -8.70 -23.44 13.47
C LEU A 50 -9.86 -23.71 14.44
N ARG A 51 -10.63 -22.68 14.81
CA ARG A 51 -11.83 -22.82 15.66
C ARG A 51 -12.85 -23.78 15.05
N THR A 52 -13.09 -23.64 13.75
CA THR A 52 -14.01 -24.49 13.01
C THR A 52 -13.51 -25.94 12.98
N ASN A 53 -12.21 -26.16 12.76
CA ASN A 53 -11.62 -27.51 12.75
C ASN A 53 -11.72 -28.21 14.12
N VAL A 54 -11.40 -27.52 15.21
CA VAL A 54 -11.50 -28.07 16.58
C VAL A 54 -12.91 -28.58 16.88
N ARG A 55 -13.95 -27.83 16.49
CA ARG A 55 -15.35 -28.26 16.66
C ARG A 55 -15.67 -29.54 15.89
N ASN A 56 -15.06 -29.74 14.73
CA ASN A 56 -15.33 -30.87 13.84
C ASN A 56 -14.57 -32.16 14.23
N GLU A 57 -13.38 -32.03 14.82
CA GLU A 57 -12.60 -33.19 15.31
C GLU A 57 -13.27 -33.81 16.54
N VAL A 58 -13.80 -32.97 17.44
CA VAL A 58 -14.54 -33.42 18.63
C VAL A 58 -15.80 -34.19 18.24
N ALA A 59 -16.52 -33.75 17.20
CA ALA A 59 -17.69 -34.48 16.69
C ALA A 59 -17.37 -35.90 16.19
N GLN A 60 -16.14 -36.16 15.72
CA GLN A 60 -15.71 -37.49 15.27
C GLN A 60 -15.23 -38.37 16.43
N LEU A 61 -14.55 -37.78 17.40
CA LEU A 61 -14.11 -38.49 18.61
C LEU A 61 -15.31 -38.94 19.45
N ASP A 62 -16.36 -38.12 19.53
CA ASP A 62 -17.63 -38.47 20.20
C ASP A 62 -18.35 -39.66 19.54
N GLN A 63 -18.19 -39.86 18.22
CA GLN A 63 -18.78 -41.01 17.50
C GLN A 63 -17.96 -42.31 17.65
N GLN A 64 -16.65 -42.22 17.85
CA GLN A 64 -15.76 -43.40 17.93
C GLN A 64 -15.43 -43.88 19.35
N ARG A 65 -15.48 -42.98 20.34
CA ARG A 65 -15.09 -43.28 21.73
C ARG A 65 -16.14 -42.69 22.67
N GLY A 66 -17.21 -43.43 22.92
CA GLY A 66 -18.30 -43.04 23.81
C GLY A 66 -17.93 -42.93 25.30
N GLY A 67 -16.80 -42.33 25.67
CA GLY A 67 -16.35 -42.26 27.06
C GLY A 67 -15.17 -41.33 27.29
N SER A 68 -15.43 -40.29 28.08
CA SER A 68 -14.49 -39.31 28.67
C SER A 68 -14.23 -38.04 27.87
N ARG A 69 -15.22 -37.14 27.88
CA ARG A 69 -15.13 -35.73 27.45
C ARG A 69 -14.25 -34.88 28.37
N TYR A 70 -14.01 -35.34 29.59
CA TYR A 70 -13.36 -34.61 30.66
C TYR A 70 -11.90 -35.03 30.76
N ILE A 71 -11.01 -34.04 30.80
CA ILE A 71 -9.63 -34.30 31.19
C ILE A 71 -9.66 -34.53 32.70
N MET A 72 -9.48 -35.80 33.09
CA MET A 72 -9.36 -36.35 34.44
C MET A 72 -9.22 -35.26 35.54
N GLY A 73 -10.33 -34.92 36.20
CA GLY A 73 -10.38 -34.01 37.35
C GLY A 73 -10.64 -32.53 37.07
N SER A 74 -10.55 -32.07 35.82
CA SER A 74 -11.00 -30.73 35.43
C SER A 74 -12.40 -30.82 34.81
N GLY A 75 -13.39 -30.11 35.37
CA GLY A 75 -14.77 -30.09 34.85
C GLY A 75 -14.92 -29.47 33.46
N GLU A 76 -13.80 -29.11 32.80
CA GLU A 76 -13.75 -28.57 31.45
C GLU A 76 -13.55 -29.68 30.42
N THR A 77 -14.24 -29.56 29.28
CA THR A 77 -14.05 -30.47 28.15
C THR A 77 -12.76 -30.15 27.39
N PHE A 78 -12.18 -31.15 26.73
CA PHE A 78 -11.00 -30.93 25.86
C PHE A 78 -11.27 -29.84 24.81
N MET A 79 -12.50 -29.77 24.27
CA MET A 79 -12.93 -28.74 23.33
C MET A 79 -12.86 -27.33 23.94
N GLU A 80 -13.38 -27.15 25.14
CA GLU A 80 -13.38 -25.86 25.84
C GLU A 80 -11.95 -25.39 26.12
N ILE A 81 -11.07 -26.30 26.52
CA ILE A 81 -9.65 -26.01 26.73
C ILE A 81 -9.00 -25.54 25.42
N GLN A 82 -9.21 -26.25 24.30
CA GLN A 82 -8.66 -25.84 22.99
C GLN A 82 -9.20 -24.49 22.53
N LEU A 83 -10.51 -24.24 22.68
CA LEU A 83 -11.12 -22.95 22.34
C LEU A 83 -10.60 -21.81 23.22
N ARG A 84 -10.38 -22.06 24.52
CA ARG A 84 -9.75 -21.10 25.43
C ARG A 84 -8.33 -20.77 24.99
N LEU A 85 -7.51 -21.77 24.67
CA LEU A 85 -6.14 -21.56 24.18
C LEU A 85 -6.10 -20.76 22.87
N LEU A 86 -7.02 -21.03 21.93
CA LEU A 86 -7.15 -20.24 20.70
C LEU A 86 -7.54 -18.79 20.98
N LYS A 87 -8.45 -18.55 21.94
CA LYS A 87 -8.85 -17.20 22.37
C LYS A 87 -7.69 -16.45 23.05
N GLU A 88 -6.92 -17.12 23.90
CA GLU A 88 -5.72 -16.52 24.51
C GLU A 88 -4.67 -16.16 23.47
N LYS A 89 -4.45 -17.03 22.47
CA LYS A 89 -3.57 -16.74 21.32
C LYS A 89 -4.06 -15.52 20.53
N GLU A 90 -5.36 -15.42 20.25
CA GLU A 90 -5.96 -14.26 19.58
C GLU A 90 -5.64 -12.95 20.31
N VAL A 91 -5.86 -12.92 21.63
CA VAL A 91 -5.60 -11.73 22.45
C VAL A 91 -4.11 -11.36 22.42
N LYS A 92 -3.21 -12.34 22.50
CA LYS A 92 -1.76 -12.12 22.40
C LYS A 92 -1.36 -11.55 21.03
N ILE A 93 -1.88 -12.11 19.94
CA ILE A 93 -1.61 -11.64 18.57
C ILE A 93 -2.14 -10.20 18.38
N GLN A 94 -3.39 -9.93 18.77
CA GLN A 94 -3.97 -8.59 18.69
C GLN A 94 -3.19 -7.55 19.52
N LYS A 95 -2.68 -7.93 20.70
CA LYS A 95 -1.84 -7.05 21.53
C LYS A 95 -0.51 -6.75 20.84
N ALA A 96 0.11 -7.74 20.21
CA ALA A 96 1.34 -7.56 19.44
C ALA A 96 1.12 -6.65 18.23
N LEU A 97 0.05 -6.85 17.46
CA LEU A 97 -0.33 -5.99 16.33
C LEU A 97 -0.59 -4.54 16.78
N ARG A 98 -1.29 -4.33 17.90
CA ARG A 98 -1.50 -3.00 18.49
C ARG A 98 -0.18 -2.30 18.85
N LYS A 99 0.82 -3.05 19.36
CA LYS A 99 2.15 -2.50 19.67
C LYS A 99 2.89 -2.08 18.39
N LEU A 100 2.84 -2.90 17.34
CA LEU A 100 3.45 -2.56 16.05
C LEU A 100 2.80 -1.33 15.42
N LYS A 101 1.45 -1.23 15.46
CA LYS A 101 0.70 -0.06 15.00
C LYS A 101 1.13 1.23 15.71
N LYS A 102 1.36 1.18 17.03
CA LYS A 102 1.88 2.34 17.80
C LYS A 102 3.30 2.73 17.38
N ASN A 103 4.19 1.76 17.16
CA ASN A 103 5.55 2.06 16.69
C ASN A 103 5.52 2.69 15.29
N ARG A 104 4.64 2.20 14.43
CA ARG A 104 4.45 2.75 13.08
C ARG A 104 3.94 4.18 13.10
N SER A 105 2.98 4.51 13.97
CA SER A 105 2.48 5.89 14.08
C SER A 105 3.55 6.87 14.57
N LEU A 106 4.50 6.43 15.42
CA LEU A 106 5.65 7.23 15.81
C LEU A 106 6.61 7.48 14.64
N LEU A 107 6.95 6.45 13.86
CA LEU A 107 7.76 6.60 12.64
C LEU A 107 7.07 7.50 11.62
N ARG A 108 5.74 7.41 11.48
CA ARG A 108 4.93 8.29 10.62
C ARG A 108 5.06 9.76 11.05
N LYS A 109 4.98 10.06 12.36
CA LYS A 109 5.19 11.43 12.88
C LYS A 109 6.58 11.98 12.53
N GLN A 110 7.62 11.13 12.56
CA GLN A 110 8.97 11.53 12.15
C GLN A 110 9.07 11.76 10.64
N ARG A 111 8.41 10.96 9.80
CA ARG A 111 8.41 11.17 8.33
C ARG A 111 7.72 12.46 7.91
N LYS A 112 6.63 12.83 8.60
CA LYS A 112 5.96 14.12 8.40
C LYS A 112 6.88 15.31 8.63
N LYS A 113 7.96 15.14 9.42
CA LYS A 113 8.99 16.15 9.67
C LYS A 113 9.91 16.41 8.47
N TYR A 114 10.07 15.44 7.56
CA TYR A 114 10.95 15.55 6.39
C TYR A 114 10.20 15.94 5.10
N GLU A 115 8.87 16.13 5.17
CA GLU A 115 8.02 16.63 4.07
C GLU A 115 8.17 15.91 2.71
N PHE A 116 8.60 14.65 2.68
CA PHE A 116 8.59 13.84 1.46
C PHE A 116 7.14 13.47 1.10
N PRO A 117 6.67 13.81 -0.12
CA PRO A 117 5.36 13.37 -0.56
C PRO A 117 5.31 11.84 -0.68
N ILE A 118 4.20 11.27 -0.22
CA ILE A 118 3.96 9.82 -0.22
C ILE A 118 2.92 9.50 -1.28
N ILE A 119 3.27 8.57 -2.17
CA ILE A 119 2.41 8.09 -3.26
C ILE A 119 2.09 6.62 -3.00
N SER A 120 0.84 6.31 -2.70
CA SER A 120 0.40 4.92 -2.49
C SER A 120 0.00 4.28 -3.80
N VAL A 121 0.58 3.12 -4.14
CA VAL A 121 0.25 2.38 -5.36
C VAL A 121 -0.64 1.20 -5.02
N MET A 122 -1.85 1.20 -5.57
CA MET A 122 -2.91 0.25 -5.26
C MET A 122 -3.51 -0.38 -6.51
N GLY A 123 -4.22 -1.49 -6.31
CA GLY A 123 -4.81 -2.26 -7.40
C GLY A 123 -4.80 -3.75 -7.15
N TYR A 124 -5.41 -4.48 -8.06
CA TYR A 124 -5.52 -5.94 -7.97
C TYR A 124 -4.17 -6.64 -7.99
N THR A 125 -4.13 -7.87 -7.47
CA THR A 125 -3.00 -8.77 -7.67
C THR A 125 -2.72 -8.93 -9.16
N ASN A 126 -1.43 -8.97 -9.51
CA ASN A 126 -0.95 -9.04 -10.88
C ASN A 126 -1.34 -7.87 -11.82
N CYS A 127 -1.88 -6.75 -11.34
CA CYS A 127 -2.09 -5.57 -12.21
C CYS A 127 -0.79 -4.81 -12.56
N GLY A 128 0.36 -5.23 -12.02
CA GLY A 128 1.67 -4.66 -12.31
C GLY A 128 2.12 -3.51 -11.38
N LYS A 129 1.59 -3.39 -10.15
CA LYS A 129 2.01 -2.38 -9.16
C LYS A 129 3.52 -2.33 -8.94
N THR A 130 4.13 -3.45 -8.57
CA THR A 130 5.58 -3.52 -8.31
C THR A 130 6.40 -3.25 -9.56
N THR A 131 5.91 -3.68 -10.74
CA THR A 131 6.53 -3.34 -12.03
C THR A 131 6.47 -1.85 -12.31
N LEU A 132 5.33 -1.21 -12.05
CA LEU A 132 5.16 0.23 -12.21
C LEU A 132 6.09 1.01 -11.27
N ILE A 133 6.15 0.64 -9.99
CA ILE A 133 7.06 1.26 -9.03
C ILE A 133 8.50 1.13 -9.51
N LYS A 134 8.92 -0.07 -9.94
CA LYS A 134 10.26 -0.28 -10.49
C LYS A 134 10.54 0.64 -11.68
N ALA A 135 9.58 0.78 -12.59
CA ALA A 135 9.75 1.63 -13.77
C ALA A 135 9.77 3.12 -13.41
N LEU A 136 9.04 3.53 -12.37
CA LEU A 136 9.03 4.91 -11.88
C LEU A 136 10.31 5.27 -11.11
N THR A 137 10.81 4.37 -10.26
CA THR A 137 12.00 4.59 -9.41
C THR A 137 13.32 4.26 -10.09
N GLY A 138 13.31 3.35 -11.08
CA GLY A 138 14.52 2.80 -11.68
C GLY A 138 15.28 1.84 -10.77
N ASP A 139 14.67 1.37 -9.67
CA ASP A 139 15.35 0.53 -8.69
C ASP A 139 15.62 -0.89 -9.24
N ALA A 140 16.89 -1.20 -9.49
CA ALA A 140 17.34 -2.50 -9.98
C ALA A 140 17.12 -3.64 -8.96
N LYS A 141 16.96 -3.34 -7.67
CA LYS A 141 16.73 -4.34 -6.61
C LYS A 141 15.29 -4.86 -6.61
N LEU A 142 14.36 -4.11 -7.18
CA LEU A 142 12.98 -4.56 -7.33
C LEU A 142 12.91 -5.67 -8.39
N GLN A 143 12.44 -6.84 -7.96
CA GLN A 143 12.17 -7.98 -8.83
C GLN A 143 10.66 -8.27 -8.83
N PRO A 144 9.90 -7.67 -9.75
CA PRO A 144 8.50 -8.03 -9.95
C PRO A 144 8.40 -9.51 -10.29
N ARG A 145 7.43 -10.21 -9.68
CA ARG A 145 7.16 -11.62 -9.94
C ARG A 145 5.73 -11.77 -10.41
N ASP A 146 5.53 -12.62 -11.42
CA ASP A 146 4.19 -13.03 -11.87
C ASP A 146 3.59 -14.05 -10.91
N GLN A 147 3.27 -13.59 -9.70
CA GLN A 147 2.73 -14.38 -8.60
C GLN A 147 1.67 -13.58 -7.86
N LEU A 148 0.60 -14.25 -7.43
CA LEU A 148 -0.40 -13.63 -6.57
C LEU A 148 0.24 -13.25 -5.23
N PHE A 149 -0.06 -12.03 -4.78
CA PHE A 149 0.44 -11.49 -3.51
C PHE A 149 1.97 -11.48 -3.39
N ALA A 150 2.67 -11.23 -4.50
CA ALA A 150 4.13 -11.04 -4.52
C ALA A 150 4.60 -10.01 -3.47
N THR A 151 3.77 -8.99 -3.19
CA THR A 151 3.96 -8.02 -2.12
C THR A 151 2.86 -8.16 -1.07
N LEU A 152 3.21 -8.65 0.12
CA LEU A 152 2.36 -8.69 1.32
C LEU A 152 2.67 -7.56 2.29
N ASP A 153 3.95 -7.22 2.37
CA ASP A 153 4.48 -6.20 3.25
C ASP A 153 4.46 -4.86 2.52
N ILE A 154 4.13 -3.80 3.25
CA ILE A 154 4.20 -2.46 2.69
C ILE A 154 5.67 -2.10 2.49
N THR A 155 6.08 -1.89 1.23
CA THR A 155 7.43 -1.47 0.90
C THR A 155 7.43 -0.04 0.40
N ALA A 156 8.40 0.75 0.83
CA ALA A 156 8.54 2.14 0.43
C ALA A 156 9.83 2.30 -0.38
N HIS A 157 9.71 2.87 -1.56
CA HIS A 157 10.79 3.05 -2.52
C HIS A 157 10.92 4.53 -2.85
N ALA A 158 12.12 5.08 -2.72
CA ALA A 158 12.37 6.45 -3.13
C ALA A 158 12.43 6.54 -4.65
N GLY A 159 11.83 7.60 -5.20
CA GLY A 159 11.95 7.95 -6.62
C GLY A 159 11.99 9.45 -6.80
N TYR A 160 12.24 9.87 -8.04
CA TYR A 160 12.33 11.27 -8.42
C TYR A 160 11.26 11.63 -9.44
N LEU A 161 10.59 12.75 -9.21
CA LEU A 161 9.73 13.40 -10.20
C LEU A 161 10.58 14.15 -11.24
N PRO A 162 10.01 14.54 -12.40
CA PRO A 162 10.72 15.33 -13.42
C PRO A 162 11.39 16.58 -12.85
N SER A 163 10.77 17.23 -11.86
CA SER A 163 11.36 18.33 -11.07
C SER A 163 12.56 18.01 -10.18
N ARG A 164 13.01 16.75 -10.11
CA ARG A 164 13.94 16.24 -9.09
C ARG A 164 13.39 16.24 -7.67
N LEU A 165 12.09 16.48 -7.48
CA LEU A 165 11.44 16.31 -6.18
C LEU A 165 11.47 14.83 -5.78
N THR A 166 12.10 14.53 -4.65
CA THR A 166 12.11 13.19 -4.08
C THR A 166 10.74 12.85 -3.53
N VAL A 167 10.19 11.71 -3.96
CA VAL A 167 8.91 11.17 -3.49
C VAL A 167 9.08 9.72 -3.03
N LEU A 168 8.18 9.25 -2.18
CA LEU A 168 8.16 7.87 -1.70
C LEU A 168 6.98 7.13 -2.33
N TYR A 169 7.28 6.14 -3.17
CA TYR A 169 6.30 5.20 -3.69
C TYR A 169 6.12 4.06 -2.71
N VAL A 170 4.88 3.85 -2.28
CA VAL A 170 4.50 2.81 -1.32
C VAL A 170 3.77 1.70 -2.06
N ASP A 171 4.40 0.52 -2.16
CA ASP A 171 3.75 -0.68 -2.71
C ASP A 171 2.82 -1.26 -1.65
N THR A 172 1.53 -1.35 -1.97
CA THR A 172 0.54 -1.94 -1.08
C THR A 172 0.25 -3.40 -1.44
N ILE A 173 -0.42 -4.09 -0.52
CA ILE A 173 -0.95 -5.41 -0.81
C ILE A 173 -1.90 -5.36 -2.01
N GLY A 174 -1.85 -6.37 -2.87
CA GLY A 174 -2.76 -6.46 -4.01
C GLY A 174 -4.15 -6.93 -3.59
N PHE A 175 -5.19 -6.33 -4.18
CA PHE A 175 -6.57 -6.80 -3.99
C PHE A 175 -6.83 -8.11 -4.74
N LEU A 176 -7.79 -8.89 -4.26
CA LEU A 176 -8.33 -10.07 -4.93
C LEU A 176 -9.86 -9.93 -5.02
N SER A 177 -10.47 -10.50 -6.04
CA SER A 177 -11.94 -10.51 -6.14
C SER A 177 -12.51 -11.28 -4.95
N GLN A 178 -13.56 -10.77 -4.31
CA GLN A 178 -14.24 -11.46 -3.21
C GLN A 178 -13.31 -11.88 -2.05
N LEU A 179 -12.43 -10.97 -1.60
CA LEU A 179 -11.70 -11.20 -0.35
C LEU A 179 -12.72 -11.42 0.80
N PRO A 180 -12.61 -12.51 1.57
CA PRO A 180 -13.51 -12.72 2.70
C PRO A 180 -13.32 -11.62 3.75
N HIS A 181 -14.42 -11.14 4.35
CA HIS A 181 -14.42 -10.01 5.29
C HIS A 181 -13.37 -10.12 6.41
N ASN A 182 -13.22 -11.31 7.00
CA ASN A 182 -12.22 -11.59 8.05
C ASN A 182 -10.77 -11.35 7.60
N LEU A 183 -10.52 -11.59 6.32
CA LEU A 183 -9.23 -11.38 5.69
C LEU A 183 -8.97 -9.87 5.52
N VAL A 184 -9.97 -9.13 5.04
CA VAL A 184 -9.91 -7.68 4.87
C VAL A 184 -9.61 -6.99 6.20
N GLU A 185 -10.28 -7.35 7.29
CA GLU A 185 -10.02 -6.77 8.62
C GLU A 185 -8.58 -6.97 9.09
N SER A 186 -7.99 -8.12 8.79
CA SER A 186 -6.60 -8.43 9.15
C SER A 186 -5.59 -7.59 8.38
N PHE A 187 -5.96 -7.14 7.16
CA PHE A 187 -5.15 -6.27 6.30
C PHE A 187 -5.57 -4.79 6.34
N SER A 188 -6.66 -4.43 7.02
CA SER A 188 -7.05 -3.03 7.19
C SER A 188 -5.92 -2.20 7.82
N ALA A 189 -5.14 -2.79 8.72
CA ALA A 189 -3.99 -2.13 9.33
C ALA A 189 -2.89 -1.75 8.32
N THR A 190 -2.74 -2.50 7.22
CA THR A 190 -1.81 -2.14 6.13
C THR A 190 -2.45 -1.12 5.20
N LEU A 191 -3.75 -1.25 4.91
CA LEU A 191 -4.46 -0.27 4.09
C LEU A 191 -4.60 1.11 4.77
N GLU A 192 -4.50 1.20 6.10
CA GLU A 192 -4.44 2.47 6.83
C GLU A 192 -3.24 3.37 6.43
N ASP A 193 -2.16 2.81 5.89
CA ASP A 193 -1.05 3.63 5.39
C ASP A 193 -1.40 4.38 4.13
N VAL A 194 -2.35 3.88 3.34
CA VAL A 194 -2.89 4.61 2.20
C VAL A 194 -3.55 5.89 2.68
N ALA A 195 -4.32 5.85 3.77
CA ALA A 195 -5.00 7.05 4.26
C ALA A 195 -4.01 8.16 4.66
N CYS A 196 -2.72 7.86 4.75
CA CYS A 196 -1.65 8.81 5.05
C CYS A 196 -0.86 9.27 3.80
N SER A 197 -1.18 8.81 2.59
CA SER A 197 -0.52 9.31 1.37
C SER A 197 -1.09 10.64 0.90
N ASP A 198 -0.27 11.40 0.17
CA ASP A 198 -0.69 12.63 -0.48
C ASP A 198 -1.37 12.34 -1.83
N LEU A 199 -1.03 11.20 -2.44
CA LEU A 199 -1.55 10.75 -3.73
C LEU A 199 -1.81 9.24 -3.73
N ILE A 200 -2.87 8.81 -4.42
CA ILE A 200 -3.14 7.40 -4.67
C ILE A 200 -3.05 7.12 -6.17
N LEU A 201 -2.22 6.16 -6.55
CA LEU A 201 -2.22 5.56 -7.89
C LEU A 201 -3.06 4.29 -7.87
N HIS A 202 -4.16 4.29 -8.60
CA HIS A 202 -4.99 3.10 -8.78
C HIS A 202 -4.63 2.41 -10.10
N VAL A 203 -3.79 1.38 -10.00
CA VAL A 203 -3.30 0.59 -11.12
C VAL A 203 -4.30 -0.51 -11.47
N ARG A 204 -4.76 -0.49 -12.72
CA ARG A 204 -5.73 -1.44 -13.27
C ARG A 204 -5.12 -2.19 -14.43
N ASP A 205 -5.38 -3.49 -14.47
CA ASP A 205 -5.08 -4.31 -15.65
C ASP A 205 -6.21 -4.09 -16.68
N VAL A 206 -5.89 -3.53 -17.84
CA VAL A 206 -6.89 -3.32 -18.90
C VAL A 206 -7.13 -4.55 -19.76
N SER A 207 -6.21 -5.52 -19.75
CA SER A 207 -6.38 -6.78 -20.46
C SER A 207 -7.39 -7.70 -19.78
N HIS A 208 -7.69 -7.46 -18.50
CA HIS A 208 -8.58 -8.29 -17.71
C HIS A 208 -10.07 -7.97 -18.01
N PRO A 209 -10.90 -8.97 -18.37
CA PRO A 209 -12.30 -8.73 -18.78
C PRO A 209 -13.15 -8.08 -17.68
N GLU A 210 -12.87 -8.40 -16.41
CA GLU A 210 -13.59 -7.84 -15.26
C GLU A 210 -13.01 -6.51 -14.71
N THR A 211 -12.16 -5.80 -15.46
CA THR A 211 -11.48 -4.57 -14.98
C THR A 211 -12.43 -3.53 -14.34
N SER A 212 -13.64 -3.37 -14.90
CA SER A 212 -14.65 -2.44 -14.38
C SER A 212 -15.22 -2.88 -13.03
N LEU A 213 -15.41 -4.19 -12.82
CA LEU A 213 -15.88 -4.75 -11.55
C LEU A 213 -14.79 -4.66 -10.48
N GLN A 214 -13.55 -4.90 -10.88
CA GLN A 214 -12.38 -4.74 -10.02
C GLN A 214 -12.27 -3.30 -9.50
N LYS A 215 -12.42 -2.29 -10.37
CA LYS A 215 -12.46 -0.88 -9.95
C LYS A 215 -13.54 -0.61 -8.92
N LYS A 216 -14.78 -1.05 -9.17
CA LYS A 216 -15.90 -0.86 -8.22
C LYS A 216 -15.59 -1.47 -6.85
N THR A 217 -14.97 -2.64 -6.84
CA THR A 217 -14.57 -3.34 -5.61
C THR A 217 -13.52 -2.55 -4.84
N VAL A 218 -12.45 -2.07 -5.50
CA VAL A 218 -11.41 -1.27 -4.84
C VAL A 218 -12.00 0.02 -4.27
N LEU A 219 -12.77 0.77 -5.06
CA LEU A 219 -13.40 2.01 -4.60
C LEU A 219 -14.34 1.77 -3.41
N SER A 220 -15.06 0.64 -3.38
CA SER A 220 -15.91 0.29 -2.23
C SER A 220 -15.10 0.05 -0.95
N VAL A 221 -13.93 -0.59 -1.05
CA VAL A 221 -13.05 -0.81 0.09
C VAL A 221 -12.44 0.51 0.56
N LEU A 222 -12.01 1.38 -0.35
CA LEU A 222 -11.50 2.71 -0.01
C LEU A 222 -12.54 3.56 0.73
N LYS A 223 -13.81 3.51 0.31
CA LYS A 223 -14.91 4.16 1.03
C LYS A 223 -15.08 3.61 2.45
N ASN A 224 -15.02 2.29 2.62
CA ASN A 224 -15.14 1.65 3.93
C ASN A 224 -13.98 1.98 4.89
N LEU A 225 -12.82 2.36 4.36
CA LEU A 225 -11.64 2.74 5.15
C LEU A 225 -11.67 4.20 5.64
N ASN A 226 -12.75 4.95 5.39
CA ASN A 226 -12.90 6.36 5.78
C ASN A 226 -11.72 7.23 5.32
N ILE A 227 -11.28 7.02 4.08
CA ILE A 227 -10.20 7.81 3.48
C ILE A 227 -10.68 9.27 3.34
N PRO A 228 -9.83 10.27 3.61
CA PRO A 228 -10.21 11.67 3.47
C PRO A 228 -10.71 12.00 2.06
N ASN A 229 -11.76 12.81 1.94
CA ASN A 229 -12.36 13.15 0.62
C ASN A 229 -11.34 13.78 -0.35
N HIS A 230 -10.45 14.65 0.14
CA HIS A 230 -9.40 15.25 -0.69
C HIS A 230 -8.46 14.22 -1.31
N LEU A 231 -8.23 13.08 -0.63
CA LEU A 231 -7.38 12.00 -1.12
C LEU A 231 -8.13 11.09 -2.11
N LEU A 232 -9.46 11.00 -2.00
CA LEU A 232 -10.30 10.34 -3.00
C LEU A 232 -10.32 11.13 -4.33
N GLU A 233 -10.28 12.46 -4.25
CA GLU A 233 -10.22 13.35 -5.41
C GLU A 233 -8.83 13.38 -6.08
N SER A 234 -7.78 13.00 -5.35
CA SER A 234 -6.42 12.89 -5.88
C SER A 234 -6.06 11.51 -6.43
N ILE A 235 -7.04 10.60 -6.56
CA ILE A 235 -6.80 9.30 -7.20
C ILE A 235 -6.47 9.51 -8.68
N ILE A 236 -5.32 8.99 -9.12
CA ILE A 236 -4.98 8.85 -10.55
C ILE A 236 -5.28 7.40 -10.95
N GLU A 237 -6.15 7.24 -11.93
CA GLU A 237 -6.44 5.94 -12.54
C GLU A 237 -5.36 5.62 -13.57
N VAL A 238 -4.64 4.51 -13.36
CA VAL A 238 -3.55 4.05 -14.22
C VAL A 238 -3.98 2.78 -14.93
N HIS A 239 -4.28 2.90 -16.21
CA HIS A 239 -4.60 1.80 -17.11
C HIS A 239 -3.30 1.13 -17.56
N ASN A 240 -2.92 0.03 -16.92
CA ASN A 240 -1.69 -0.70 -17.16
C ASN A 240 -1.89 -1.95 -18.04
N LYS A 241 -0.80 -2.45 -18.64
CA LYS A 241 -0.75 -3.59 -19.58
C LYS A 241 -1.44 -3.35 -20.92
N VAL A 242 -1.35 -2.12 -21.40
CA VAL A 242 -1.95 -1.72 -22.69
C VAL A 242 -1.26 -2.39 -23.88
N ASP A 243 -0.04 -2.90 -23.67
CA ASP A 243 0.70 -3.74 -24.61
C ASP A 243 -0.01 -5.06 -24.96
N LEU A 244 -0.94 -5.52 -24.11
CA LEU A 244 -1.72 -6.74 -24.35
C LEU A 244 -3.06 -6.48 -25.06
N VAL A 245 -3.43 -5.21 -25.27
CA VAL A 245 -4.72 -4.83 -25.83
C VAL A 245 -4.53 -3.98 -27.08
N ASP A 246 -4.96 -4.50 -28.22
CA ASP A 246 -4.81 -3.80 -29.48
C ASP A 246 -5.76 -2.59 -29.56
N ARG A 247 -5.22 -1.42 -29.92
CA ARG A 247 -5.95 -0.13 -30.05
C ARG A 247 -6.82 0.24 -28.83
N TYR A 248 -6.29 0.05 -27.62
CA TYR A 248 -7.01 0.43 -26.40
C TYR A 248 -7.34 1.94 -26.37
N GLN A 249 -8.62 2.26 -26.18
CA GLN A 249 -9.06 3.61 -25.87
C GLN A 249 -9.45 3.68 -24.39
N PRO A 250 -8.93 4.66 -23.63
CA PRO A 250 -9.30 4.81 -22.23
C PRO A 250 -10.80 5.11 -22.12
N THR A 251 -11.49 4.29 -21.35
CA THR A 251 -12.93 4.49 -21.04
C THR A 251 -13.20 5.70 -20.14
N GLU A 252 -12.14 6.32 -19.60
CA GLU A 252 -12.19 7.37 -18.60
C GLU A 252 -11.31 8.53 -19.05
N GLN A 253 -11.85 9.76 -19.04
CA GLN A 253 -11.16 10.94 -19.59
C GLN A 253 -9.85 11.29 -18.88
N ASN A 254 -9.72 10.94 -17.59
CA ASN A 254 -8.55 11.27 -16.76
C ASN A 254 -7.68 10.05 -16.45
N ALA A 255 -7.87 8.92 -17.15
CA ALA A 255 -7.06 7.73 -16.92
C ALA A 255 -5.79 7.75 -17.77
N ILE A 256 -4.65 7.48 -17.15
CA ILE A 256 -3.36 7.44 -17.83
C ILE A 256 -3.08 6.03 -18.33
N VAL A 257 -2.81 5.94 -19.64
CA VAL A 257 -2.60 4.68 -20.36
C VAL A 257 -1.11 4.35 -20.33
N THR A 258 -0.77 3.21 -19.72
CA THR A 258 0.62 2.82 -19.46
C THR A 258 0.90 1.36 -19.79
N SER A 259 2.14 1.09 -20.17
CA SER A 259 2.72 -0.25 -20.08
C SER A 259 3.95 -0.17 -19.19
N ALA A 260 3.81 -0.60 -17.94
CA ALA A 260 4.91 -0.61 -16.98
C ALA A 260 6.09 -1.50 -17.44
N LEU A 261 5.82 -2.50 -18.30
CA LEU A 261 6.84 -3.40 -18.84
C LEU A 261 7.65 -2.76 -19.98
N LEU A 262 6.96 -2.11 -20.93
CA LEU A 262 7.60 -1.47 -22.10
C LEU A 262 8.02 -0.03 -21.85
N GLY A 263 7.55 0.59 -20.76
CA GLY A 263 7.79 1.98 -20.43
C GLY A 263 6.86 2.98 -21.10
N HIS A 264 5.84 2.51 -21.84
CA HIS A 264 4.87 3.37 -22.51
C HIS A 264 4.04 4.17 -21.49
N GLY A 265 3.82 5.46 -21.76
CA GLY A 265 2.99 6.35 -20.93
C GLY A 265 3.59 6.73 -19.56
N LEU A 266 4.81 6.27 -19.23
CA LEU A 266 5.43 6.58 -17.93
C LEU A 266 5.82 8.05 -17.79
N LYS A 267 6.15 8.73 -18.89
CA LYS A 267 6.48 10.16 -18.87
C LYS A 267 5.25 10.99 -18.50
N GLU A 268 4.14 10.77 -19.21
CA GLU A 268 2.84 11.40 -18.92
C GLU A 268 2.39 11.10 -17.48
N LEU A 269 2.55 9.85 -17.02
CA LEU A 269 2.25 9.49 -15.64
C LEU A 269 3.09 10.27 -14.63
N LYS A 270 4.40 10.43 -14.87
CA LYS A 270 5.28 11.21 -13.98
C LYS A 270 4.91 12.68 -13.92
N GLU A 271 4.48 13.26 -15.05
CA GLU A 271 4.05 14.65 -15.15
C GLU A 271 2.72 14.88 -14.39
N GLU A 272 1.72 14.02 -14.57
CA GLU A 272 0.46 14.12 -13.80
C GLU A 272 0.69 13.91 -12.30
N ILE A 273 1.52 12.92 -11.92
CA ILE A 273 1.88 12.69 -10.52
C ILE A 273 2.48 13.97 -9.93
N GLU A 274 3.39 14.61 -10.65
CA GLU A 274 4.02 15.84 -10.21
C GLU A 274 3.01 16.96 -9.98
N GLU A 275 2.13 17.22 -10.96
CA GLU A 275 1.10 18.25 -10.84
C GLU A 275 0.21 18.02 -9.62
N ARG A 276 -0.27 16.78 -9.44
CA ARG A 276 -1.13 16.41 -8.31
C ARG A 276 -0.42 16.49 -6.97
N VAL A 277 0.85 16.07 -6.90
CA VAL A 277 1.66 16.16 -5.68
C VAL A 277 1.92 17.61 -5.29
N LEU A 278 2.28 18.48 -6.24
CA LEU A 278 2.50 19.90 -5.98
C LEU A 278 1.21 20.57 -5.47
N LYS A 279 0.08 20.29 -6.12
CA LYS A 279 -1.24 20.79 -5.70
C LYS A 279 -1.64 20.26 -4.31
N GLY A 280 -1.44 18.98 -4.05
CA GLY A 280 -1.82 18.33 -2.78
C GLY A 280 -0.95 18.74 -1.59
N THR A 281 0.34 18.99 -1.83
CA THR A 281 1.30 19.39 -0.79
C THR A 281 1.43 20.92 -0.61
N GLY A 282 0.80 21.70 -1.51
CA GLY A 282 0.92 23.16 -1.51
C GLY A 282 2.34 23.66 -1.84
N LYS A 283 3.17 22.80 -2.47
CA LYS A 283 4.51 23.17 -2.91
C LYS A 283 4.42 23.86 -4.27
N LYS A 284 5.20 24.92 -4.46
CA LYS A 284 5.24 25.70 -5.70
C LYS A 284 6.64 25.71 -6.25
N ILE A 285 6.74 25.61 -7.57
CA ILE A 285 7.95 25.91 -8.32
C ILE A 285 8.04 27.43 -8.44
N MET A 286 9.16 28.03 -8.08
CA MET A 286 9.40 29.46 -8.28
C MET A 286 10.88 29.76 -8.45
N THR A 287 11.18 30.94 -9.00
CA THR A 287 12.56 31.39 -9.19
C THR A 287 12.88 32.48 -8.16
N ILE A 288 13.87 32.23 -7.33
CA ILE A 288 14.34 33.18 -6.31
C ILE A 288 15.67 33.75 -6.77
N LYS A 289 15.74 35.07 -6.94
CA LYS A 289 17.01 35.77 -7.15
C LYS A 289 17.68 35.96 -5.78
N ILE A 290 18.85 35.36 -5.60
CA ILE A 290 19.64 35.40 -4.36
C ILE A 290 21.00 36.03 -4.62
N ASN A 291 21.66 36.48 -3.54
CA ASN A 291 23.05 36.91 -3.58
C ASN A 291 23.97 35.72 -3.26
N LEU A 292 25.01 35.50 -4.07
CA LEU A 292 25.93 34.36 -3.93
C LEU A 292 26.81 34.46 -2.67
N SER A 293 27.05 35.66 -2.16
CA SER A 293 27.85 35.89 -0.96
C SER A 293 27.12 35.53 0.35
N GLY A 294 25.83 35.23 0.29
CA GLY A 294 24.99 35.01 1.48
C GLY A 294 24.77 33.53 1.83
N PRO A 295 24.31 33.23 3.07
CA PRO A 295 23.93 31.87 3.48
C PRO A 295 22.63 31.36 2.83
N GLN A 296 22.01 32.16 1.95
CA GLN A 296 20.73 31.89 1.28
C GLN A 296 20.75 30.59 0.48
N LEU A 297 21.79 30.38 -0.34
CA LEU A 297 21.89 29.17 -1.16
C LEU A 297 21.97 27.92 -0.29
N SER A 298 22.78 27.94 0.78
CA SER A 298 22.90 26.84 1.73
C SER A 298 21.59 26.58 2.48
N TRP A 299 20.84 27.63 2.81
CA TRP A 299 19.52 27.51 3.42
C TRP A 299 18.50 26.88 2.46
N LEU A 300 18.49 27.28 1.18
CA LEU A 300 17.61 26.70 0.16
C LEU A 300 17.92 25.22 -0.08
N TYR A 301 19.18 24.80 -0.07
CA TYR A 301 19.53 23.36 -0.14
C TYR A 301 19.05 22.55 1.07
N LYS A 302 18.79 23.19 2.21
CA LYS A 302 18.29 22.51 3.43
C LYS A 302 16.77 22.46 3.51
N GLU A 303 16.10 23.54 3.10
CA GLU A 303 14.66 23.73 3.34
C GLU A 303 13.81 23.66 2.06
N ALA A 304 14.44 23.62 0.87
CA ALA A 304 13.76 23.54 -0.43
C ALA A 304 14.46 22.53 -1.36
N VAL A 305 13.78 22.17 -2.45
CA VAL A 305 14.39 21.35 -3.51
C VAL A 305 14.88 22.28 -4.60
N VAL A 306 16.20 22.39 -4.73
CA VAL A 306 16.87 23.19 -5.77
C VAL A 306 16.91 22.41 -7.08
N GLN A 307 16.35 22.98 -8.14
CA GLN A 307 16.32 22.37 -9.47
C GLN A 307 17.53 22.80 -10.29
N GLU A 308 17.68 24.12 -10.44
CA GLU A 308 18.64 24.79 -11.30
C GLU A 308 19.16 26.05 -10.62
N VAL A 309 20.43 26.37 -10.87
CA VAL A 309 21.13 27.55 -10.34
C VAL A 309 21.80 28.23 -11.53
N ASP A 310 21.23 29.35 -11.98
CA ASP A 310 21.81 30.18 -13.01
C ASP A 310 22.60 31.32 -12.36
N VAL A 311 23.92 31.23 -12.45
CA VAL A 311 24.86 32.20 -11.88
C VAL A 311 25.02 33.37 -12.85
N ALA A 312 24.74 34.59 -12.38
CA ALA A 312 25.02 35.83 -13.10
C ALA A 312 26.28 36.49 -12.47
N PRO A 313 27.48 36.24 -13.02
CA PRO A 313 28.74 36.65 -12.41
C PRO A 313 28.91 38.18 -12.35
N GLU A 314 28.29 38.94 -13.25
CA GLU A 314 28.43 40.40 -13.29
C GLU A 314 27.76 41.12 -12.10
N ASP A 315 26.66 40.56 -11.58
CA ASP A 315 25.89 41.14 -10.46
C ASP A 315 26.18 40.44 -9.12
N ASN A 316 27.02 39.41 -9.10
CA ASN A 316 27.21 38.50 -7.96
C ASN A 316 25.87 37.92 -7.43
N THR A 317 24.92 37.69 -8.35
CA THR A 317 23.60 37.12 -8.04
C THR A 317 23.39 35.80 -8.75
N ALA A 318 22.53 34.96 -8.20
CA ALA A 318 22.10 33.73 -8.84
C ALA A 318 20.57 33.69 -8.89
N LYS A 319 20.01 33.23 -10.01
CA LYS A 319 18.61 32.85 -10.11
C LYS A 319 18.52 31.37 -9.78
N VAL A 320 17.82 31.04 -8.71
CA VAL A 320 17.67 29.65 -8.26
C VAL A 320 16.22 29.24 -8.44
N ARG A 321 16.00 28.22 -9.27
CA ARG A 321 14.68 27.61 -9.44
C ARG A 321 14.50 26.57 -8.33
N VAL A 322 13.50 26.77 -7.47
CA VAL A 322 13.25 25.93 -6.30
C VAL A 322 11.81 25.46 -6.25
N ILE A 323 11.61 24.26 -5.70
CA ILE A 323 10.32 23.82 -5.15
C ILE A 323 10.33 24.09 -3.65
N ILE A 324 9.40 24.92 -3.21
CA ILE A 324 9.30 25.36 -1.82
C ILE A 324 7.84 25.31 -1.35
N SER A 325 7.64 24.92 -0.09
CA SER A 325 6.32 24.99 0.57
C SER A 325 6.01 26.44 0.97
N ASP A 326 4.72 26.80 1.09
CA ASP A 326 4.33 28.15 1.51
C ASP A 326 4.90 28.52 2.91
N SER A 327 5.05 27.56 3.81
CA SER A 327 5.64 27.76 5.14
C SER A 327 7.14 28.05 5.07
N ALA A 328 7.90 27.30 4.25
CA ALA A 328 9.31 27.54 4.02
C ALA A 328 9.53 28.85 3.27
N LEU A 329 8.68 29.18 2.29
CA LEU A 329 8.72 30.45 1.57
C LEU A 329 8.57 31.64 2.52
N TRP A 330 7.62 31.57 3.46
CA TRP A 330 7.43 32.63 4.45
C TRP A 330 8.65 32.79 5.37
N LYS A 331 9.26 31.69 5.81
CA LYS A 331 10.53 31.73 6.57
C LYS A 331 11.67 32.34 5.74
N CYS A 332 11.76 31.98 4.46
CA CYS A 332 12.74 32.51 3.52
C CYS A 332 12.60 34.03 3.40
N LYS A 333 11.37 34.53 3.16
CA LYS A 333 11.04 35.96 3.10
C LYS A 333 11.43 36.72 4.37
N ARG A 334 11.23 36.10 5.54
CA ARG A 334 11.58 36.71 6.83
C ARG A 334 13.09 36.75 7.10
N LEU A 335 13.81 35.69 6.74
CA LEU A 335 15.27 35.60 6.95
C LEU A 335 16.04 36.39 5.89
N PHE A 336 15.47 36.54 4.69
CA PHE A 336 16.14 37.06 3.51
C PHE A 336 15.27 38.07 2.74
N PRO A 337 14.99 39.24 3.32
CA PRO A 337 14.10 40.24 2.73
C PRO A 337 14.65 40.89 1.44
N GLN A 338 15.96 40.84 1.21
CA GLN A 338 16.61 41.43 0.01
C GLN A 338 16.48 40.57 -1.27
N SER A 339 15.86 39.38 -1.18
CA SER A 339 15.72 38.46 -2.32
C SER A 339 14.53 38.88 -3.19
N SER A 340 14.67 38.84 -4.52
CA SER A 340 13.54 39.04 -5.43
C SER A 340 12.87 37.70 -5.73
N TYR A 341 11.57 37.59 -5.47
CA TYR A 341 10.78 36.38 -5.66
C TYR A 341 10.00 36.52 -6.96
N LEU A 342 10.42 35.79 -8.00
CA LEU A 342 9.73 35.73 -9.29
C LEU A 342 8.88 34.46 -9.31
N SER A 343 7.56 34.65 -9.38
CA SER A 343 6.55 33.58 -9.47
C SER A 343 6.62 32.87 -10.81
#